data_AF-A0AAU2U615-F1
#
_entry.id   AF-A0AAU2U615-F1
#
_cell.length_a   1.000
_cell.length_b   1.000
_cell.length_c   1.000
_cell.angle_alpha   90.00
_cell.angle_beta   90.00
_cell.angle_gamma   90.00
#
_symmetry.space_group_name_H-M   'P 1'
#
loop_
_entity.id
_entity.type
_entity.pdbx_description
1 polymer ?
#
loop_
_entity_poly.entity_id
_entity_poly.type
_entity_poly.pdbx_seq_one_letter_code
_entity_poly.pdbx_strand_id
1 'polypeptide(L)'
;MPGKEFAVAIPAADEGAVKPWRKLLRGLDDSRHGALSCLGDWLEAGASYELPSDAVIVLCDPLPGGDKKRVRIWRVKRNGTIKEERDSTLGSANAFGTSVRGTMRRLVDKYPPPPGAVRQLTAAPPRVNERADTCQLCRQTVAAREGILVRNQRGYTQAQHQPGQCPPPPPMANGFAQECGRCGGWLEKGEGVLYEAAPALHGRAVFKARHPQDCPPADQRAAPPPRANLREQDCMLCGHLVAAGTGLLVRLGAGWEVRHPEGKCLPKEELWEITRGEPGPYRTRPERWAPAGTVLRSTLYDHHHRFPDTAPGFHPVPDGVVSAIVTTVRERRPEYCRDEDGNQPTELIGEDGWYFRILVRPATADEAADILAAEEAQQLRTELAARRRRLFELCDDGEVPETVDLSGAVQVDFGAARSLHQHWPDDELHVDEQARIAWFLRYNGADGDDWSLSNYGPFIARRLPLTEERAHLVADFRAEYASGDAPAAPSGARCRAATPARPAGPPNASAPSPPAPPSAMPPATP
;
A
#
# COMPACT_ATOMS: atom_id res chain seq x y z
N MET A 1 -39.11 14.84 -10.13
CA MET A 1 -39.62 13.58 -10.73
C MET A 1 -38.88 13.38 -12.04
N PRO A 2 -38.09 12.31 -12.23
CA PRO A 2 -37.50 12.00 -13.53
C PRO A 2 -38.63 11.86 -14.56
N GLY A 3 -38.52 12.55 -15.69
CA GLY A 3 -39.53 12.52 -16.75
C GLY A 3 -39.70 11.10 -17.30
N LYS A 4 -40.92 10.74 -17.68
CA LYS A 4 -41.19 9.44 -18.31
C LYS A 4 -40.37 9.32 -19.60
N GLU A 5 -39.67 8.20 -19.76
CA GLU A 5 -38.84 7.91 -20.93
C GLU A 5 -39.60 7.12 -22.00
N PHE A 6 -39.25 7.33 -23.25
CA PHE A 6 -39.89 6.74 -24.43
C PHE A 6 -38.85 6.24 -25.42
N ALA A 7 -39.12 5.12 -26.07
CA ALA A 7 -38.34 4.67 -27.21
C ALA A 7 -38.62 5.55 -28.43
N VAL A 8 -37.59 6.24 -28.92
CA VAL A 8 -37.68 7.17 -30.04
C VAL A 8 -36.76 6.70 -31.16
N ALA A 9 -37.34 6.43 -32.33
CA ALA A 9 -36.61 6.11 -33.54
C ALA A 9 -36.05 7.41 -34.15
N ILE A 10 -34.73 7.46 -34.34
CA ILE A 10 -34.06 8.55 -35.05
C ILE A 10 -34.05 8.20 -36.53
N PRO A 11 -34.58 9.07 -37.42
CA PRO A 11 -34.69 8.76 -38.83
C PRO A 11 -33.30 8.58 -39.44
N ALA A 12 -33.27 7.80 -40.52
CA ALA A 12 -32.12 7.73 -41.40
C ALA A 12 -31.79 9.12 -41.96
N ALA A 13 -30.59 9.26 -42.52
CA ALA A 13 -30.24 10.45 -43.27
C ALA A 13 -31.07 10.56 -44.55
N ASP A 14 -31.38 11.80 -44.92
CA ASP A 14 -31.97 12.08 -46.22
C ASP A 14 -31.02 11.57 -47.32
N GLU A 15 -31.59 11.05 -48.40
CA GLU A 15 -30.81 10.44 -49.48
C GLU A 15 -29.81 11.46 -50.07
N GLY A 16 -28.55 11.04 -50.22
CA GLY A 16 -27.48 11.90 -50.71
C GLY A 16 -26.93 12.92 -49.70
N ALA A 17 -27.39 12.94 -48.45
CA ALA A 17 -26.88 13.87 -47.46
C ALA A 17 -25.38 13.64 -47.14
N VAL A 18 -24.60 14.72 -47.08
CA VAL A 18 -23.15 14.68 -46.85
C VAL A 18 -22.85 15.01 -45.39
N LYS A 19 -22.21 14.08 -44.66
CA LYS A 19 -21.89 14.20 -43.22
C LYS A 19 -23.12 14.59 -42.36
N PRO A 20 -24.24 13.86 -42.48
CA PRO A 20 -25.45 14.17 -41.73
C PRO A 20 -25.25 13.83 -40.25
N TRP A 21 -25.92 14.54 -39.36
CA TRP A 21 -25.77 14.33 -37.92
C TRP A 21 -27.04 14.62 -37.13
N ARG A 22 -27.17 14.01 -35.96
CA ARG A 22 -28.26 14.23 -35.01
C ARG A 22 -27.73 14.41 -33.60
N LYS A 23 -28.41 15.24 -32.81
CA LYS A 23 -28.08 15.46 -31.40
C LYS A 23 -29.32 15.61 -30.55
N LEU A 24 -29.27 15.04 -29.34
CA LEU A 24 -30.10 15.50 -28.24
C LEU A 24 -29.59 16.88 -27.81
N LEU A 25 -30.43 17.89 -27.91
CA LEU A 25 -30.07 19.27 -27.59
C LEU A 25 -30.25 19.53 -26.10
N ARG A 26 -29.15 19.87 -25.44
CA ARG A 26 -29.13 20.28 -24.03
C ARG A 26 -28.86 21.77 -23.83
N GLY A 27 -28.29 22.42 -24.83
CA GLY A 27 -27.93 23.82 -24.77
C GLY A 27 -27.31 24.28 -26.09
N LEU A 28 -27.02 25.57 -26.16
CA LEU A 28 -26.34 26.17 -27.29
C LEU A 28 -25.09 26.91 -26.81
N ASP A 29 -23.98 26.70 -27.52
CA ASP A 29 -22.73 27.44 -27.36
C ASP A 29 -22.50 28.27 -28.62
N ASP A 30 -22.73 29.58 -28.52
CA ASP A 30 -22.60 30.49 -29.65
C ASP A 30 -21.14 30.77 -30.04
N SER A 31 -20.16 30.39 -29.22
CA SER A 31 -18.74 30.46 -29.57
C SER A 31 -18.31 29.36 -30.54
N ARG A 32 -19.12 28.30 -30.70
CA ARG A 32 -18.82 27.15 -31.56
C ARG A 32 -19.59 27.22 -32.88
N HIS A 33 -19.05 26.54 -33.89
CA HIS A 33 -19.65 26.43 -35.22
C HIS A 33 -20.16 25.01 -35.49
N GLY A 34 -21.05 24.87 -36.48
CA GLY A 34 -21.51 23.55 -36.92
C GLY A 34 -22.38 22.85 -35.90
N ALA A 35 -22.33 21.52 -35.93
CA ALA A 35 -22.93 20.65 -34.93
C ALA A 35 -22.36 20.84 -33.51
N LEU A 36 -21.19 21.48 -33.37
CA LEU A 36 -20.55 21.71 -32.07
C LEU A 36 -21.22 22.85 -31.29
N SER A 37 -21.96 23.75 -31.96
CA SER A 37 -22.75 24.76 -31.26
C SER A 37 -23.96 24.18 -30.56
N CYS A 38 -24.41 22.98 -30.94
CA CYS A 38 -25.44 22.22 -30.23
C CYS A 38 -24.77 21.39 -29.12
N LEU A 39 -24.94 21.80 -27.86
CA LEU A 39 -24.46 21.03 -26.72
C LEU A 39 -25.40 19.85 -26.46
N GLY A 40 -24.83 18.68 -26.16
CA GLY A 40 -25.58 17.46 -25.84
C GLY A 40 -25.06 16.22 -26.59
N ASP A 41 -25.82 15.14 -26.49
CA ASP A 41 -25.40 13.80 -26.90
C ASP A 41 -25.60 13.57 -28.39
N TRP A 42 -24.63 12.91 -29.03
CA TRP A 42 -24.75 12.49 -30.43
C TRP A 42 -25.69 11.30 -30.55
N LEU A 43 -26.56 11.36 -31.55
CA LEU A 43 -27.48 10.27 -31.87
C LEU A 43 -27.16 9.75 -33.28
N GLU A 44 -27.07 8.43 -33.42
CA GLU A 44 -26.81 7.76 -34.69
C GLU A 44 -28.09 7.71 -35.54
N ALA A 45 -27.95 7.93 -36.85
CA ALA A 45 -29.07 7.90 -37.79
C ALA A 45 -29.60 6.48 -37.96
N GLY A 46 -30.93 6.29 -37.92
CA GLY A 46 -31.55 4.97 -38.05
C GLY A 46 -31.49 4.11 -36.77
N ALA A 47 -30.89 4.60 -35.68
CA ALA A 47 -30.96 3.96 -34.37
C ALA A 47 -32.17 4.43 -33.56
N SER A 48 -32.55 3.64 -32.56
CA SER A 48 -33.56 4.00 -31.56
C SER A 48 -32.89 4.26 -30.21
N TYR A 49 -33.37 5.27 -29.50
CA TYR A 49 -32.86 5.66 -28.18
C TYR A 49 -34.01 5.78 -27.18
N GLU A 50 -33.70 5.57 -25.91
CA GLU A 50 -34.59 5.92 -24.81
C GLU A 50 -34.40 7.41 -24.49
N LEU A 51 -35.45 8.19 -24.74
CA LEU A 51 -35.42 9.63 -24.57
C LEU A 51 -36.56 10.09 -23.65
N PRO A 52 -36.30 11.07 -22.77
CA PRO A 52 -37.29 11.59 -21.84
C PRO A 52 -38.35 12.44 -22.55
N SER A 53 -39.54 12.52 -21.96
CA SER A 53 -40.55 13.48 -22.39
C SER A 53 -39.99 14.89 -22.47
N ASP A 54 -40.42 15.64 -23.46
CA ASP A 54 -40.00 17.01 -23.78
C ASP A 54 -38.53 17.15 -24.25
N ALA A 55 -37.81 16.05 -24.47
CA ALA A 55 -36.50 16.05 -25.10
C ALA A 55 -36.53 16.71 -26.50
N VAL A 56 -35.57 17.59 -26.76
CA VAL A 56 -35.42 18.30 -28.05
C VAL A 56 -34.29 17.67 -28.85
N ILE A 57 -34.57 17.26 -30.09
CA ILE A 57 -33.62 16.61 -30.98
C ILE A 57 -33.39 17.52 -32.19
N VAL A 58 -32.13 17.72 -32.55
CA VAL A 58 -31.75 18.45 -33.77
C VAL A 58 -31.20 17.47 -34.77
N LEU A 59 -31.76 17.50 -35.98
CA LEU A 59 -31.32 16.71 -37.12
C LEU A 59 -30.85 17.66 -38.20
N CYS A 60 -29.66 17.41 -38.74
CA CYS A 60 -29.09 18.22 -39.80
C CYS A 60 -28.57 17.32 -40.91
N ASP A 61 -29.12 17.52 -42.10
CA ASP A 61 -28.77 16.79 -43.31
C ASP A 61 -28.27 17.81 -44.35
N PRO A 62 -26.95 18.03 -44.45
CA PRO A 62 -26.37 18.82 -45.54
C PRO A 62 -26.64 18.14 -46.88
N LEU A 63 -27.20 18.86 -47.84
CA LEU A 63 -27.52 18.36 -49.17
C LEU A 63 -26.25 18.13 -50.02
N PRO A 64 -26.32 17.33 -51.09
CA PRO A 64 -25.22 17.18 -52.04
C PRO A 64 -24.65 18.54 -52.47
N GLY A 65 -23.32 18.70 -52.44
CA GLY A 65 -22.63 19.96 -52.70
C GLY A 65 -22.37 20.84 -51.46
N GLY A 66 -23.03 20.59 -50.32
CA GLY A 66 -22.73 21.22 -49.03
C GLY A 66 -23.24 22.66 -48.85
N ASP A 67 -23.67 23.33 -49.93
CA ASP A 67 -24.15 24.72 -49.91
C ASP A 67 -25.49 24.90 -49.21
N LYS A 68 -26.32 23.85 -49.21
CA LYS A 68 -27.63 23.82 -48.56
C LYS A 68 -27.68 22.72 -47.53
N LYS A 69 -28.45 22.92 -46.46
CA LYS A 69 -28.71 21.90 -45.44
C LYS A 69 -30.14 21.98 -44.96
N ARG A 70 -30.75 20.82 -44.76
CA ARG A 70 -32.05 20.70 -44.10
C ARG A 70 -31.84 20.52 -42.61
N VAL A 71 -32.50 21.35 -41.81
CA VAL A 71 -32.44 21.29 -40.35
C VAL A 71 -33.85 21.05 -39.83
N ARG A 72 -34.03 19.94 -39.12
CA ARG A 72 -35.27 19.58 -38.42
C ARG A 72 -35.04 19.66 -36.92
N ILE A 73 -35.99 20.24 -36.20
CA ILE A 73 -36.02 20.28 -34.74
C ILE A 73 -37.26 19.53 -34.28
N TRP A 74 -37.03 18.44 -33.56
CA TRP A 74 -38.07 17.56 -33.06
C TRP A 74 -38.17 17.68 -31.54
N ARG A 75 -39.37 17.47 -30.99
CA ARG A 75 -39.61 17.36 -29.56
C ARG A 75 -40.38 16.08 -29.25
N VAL A 76 -39.93 15.32 -28.26
CA VAL A 76 -40.65 14.15 -27.75
C VAL A 76 -41.82 14.65 -26.87
N LYS A 77 -43.07 14.35 -27.23
CA LYS A 77 -44.23 14.74 -26.40
C LYS A 77 -44.36 13.83 -25.18
N ARG A 78 -45.15 14.25 -24.19
CA ARG A 78 -45.48 13.46 -22.98
C ARG A 78 -46.20 12.13 -23.25
N ASN A 79 -46.71 11.92 -24.45
CA ASN A 79 -47.31 10.65 -24.89
C ASN A 79 -46.35 9.78 -25.73
N GLY A 80 -45.07 10.15 -25.83
CA GLY A 80 -44.05 9.44 -26.61
C GLY A 80 -44.04 9.74 -28.11
N THR A 81 -45.02 10.49 -28.63
CA THR A 81 -45.03 10.87 -30.05
C THR A 81 -44.07 12.02 -30.33
N ILE A 82 -43.52 12.07 -31.54
CA ILE A 82 -42.62 13.15 -31.96
C ILE A 82 -43.46 14.32 -32.49
N LYS A 83 -43.16 15.53 -32.02
CA LYS A 83 -43.62 16.78 -32.62
C LYS A 83 -42.48 17.40 -33.42
N GLU A 84 -42.70 17.68 -34.69
CA GLU A 84 -41.81 18.56 -35.44
C GLU A 84 -42.09 20.01 -35.02
N GLU A 85 -41.14 20.63 -34.33
CA GLU A 85 -41.23 22.04 -33.95
C GLU A 85 -40.74 22.95 -35.08
N ARG A 86 -39.87 22.42 -35.96
CA ARG A 86 -39.38 23.14 -37.14
C ARG A 86 -38.80 22.18 -38.18
N ASP A 87 -39.03 22.50 -39.45
CA ASP A 87 -38.28 22.00 -40.60
C ASP A 87 -37.89 23.19 -41.48
N SER A 88 -36.63 23.29 -41.88
CA SER A 88 -36.13 24.43 -42.65
C SER A 88 -34.92 24.03 -43.48
N THR A 89 -34.91 24.47 -44.75
CA THR A 89 -33.74 24.36 -45.63
C THR A 89 -32.98 25.68 -45.61
N LEU A 90 -31.71 25.64 -45.22
CA LEU A 90 -30.83 26.81 -45.10
C LEU A 90 -29.82 26.81 -46.23
N GLY A 91 -29.68 27.94 -46.94
CA GLY A 91 -28.68 28.16 -48.00
C GLY A 91 -27.43 28.91 -47.56
N SER A 92 -27.13 28.93 -46.25
CA SER A 92 -25.95 29.61 -45.71
C SER A 92 -24.87 28.61 -45.31
N ALA A 93 -23.59 28.95 -45.53
CA ALA A 93 -22.44 28.20 -44.99
C ALA A 93 -22.47 28.14 -43.45
N ASN A 94 -22.98 29.18 -42.78
CA ASN A 94 -23.20 29.19 -41.33
C ASN A 94 -24.13 28.06 -40.89
N ALA A 95 -23.74 27.35 -39.83
CA ALA A 95 -24.36 26.11 -39.37
C ALA A 95 -25.84 26.20 -39.00
N PHE A 96 -26.31 27.35 -38.53
CA PHE A 96 -27.71 27.65 -38.27
C PHE A 96 -27.92 29.15 -38.45
N GLY A 97 -29.00 29.56 -39.12
CA GLY A 97 -29.42 30.96 -39.16
C GLY A 97 -29.99 31.44 -37.83
N THR A 98 -30.05 32.77 -37.62
CA THR A 98 -30.56 33.40 -36.39
C THR A 98 -31.93 32.88 -35.97
N SER A 99 -32.83 32.66 -36.94
CA SER A 99 -34.18 32.14 -36.70
C SER A 99 -34.18 30.70 -36.15
N VAL A 100 -33.29 29.84 -36.66
CA VAL A 100 -33.17 28.44 -36.21
C VAL A 100 -32.55 28.39 -34.81
N ARG A 101 -31.49 29.16 -34.56
CA ARG A 101 -30.89 29.30 -33.21
C ARG A 101 -31.89 29.83 -32.19
N GLY A 102 -32.65 30.87 -32.55
CA GLY A 102 -33.70 31.42 -31.68
C GLY A 102 -34.84 30.42 -31.40
N THR A 103 -35.09 29.48 -32.30
CA THR A 103 -36.05 28.38 -32.05
C THR A 103 -35.47 27.37 -31.07
N MET A 104 -34.21 26.97 -31.28
CA MET A 104 -33.49 26.05 -30.38
C MET A 104 -33.39 26.60 -28.95
N ARG A 105 -32.99 27.88 -28.76
CA ARG A 105 -32.92 28.51 -27.42
C ARG A 105 -34.29 28.48 -26.72
N ARG A 106 -35.33 28.98 -27.39
CA ARG A 106 -36.70 28.99 -26.84
C ARG A 106 -37.19 27.60 -26.44
N LEU A 107 -36.84 26.57 -27.21
CA LEU A 107 -37.23 25.20 -26.90
C LEU A 107 -36.46 24.63 -25.71
N VAL A 108 -35.15 24.86 -25.62
CA VAL A 108 -34.34 24.43 -24.46
C VAL A 108 -34.76 25.16 -23.19
N ASP A 109 -35.02 26.47 -23.25
CA ASP A 109 -35.47 27.26 -22.09
C ASP A 109 -36.84 26.80 -21.59
N LYS A 110 -37.75 26.48 -22.53
CA LYS A 110 -39.11 26.02 -22.21
C LYS A 110 -39.14 24.55 -21.76
N TYR A 111 -38.22 23.74 -22.27
CA TYR A 111 -38.16 22.29 -22.05
C TYR A 111 -36.72 21.91 -21.68
N PRO A 112 -36.28 22.19 -20.43
CA PRO A 112 -34.91 21.95 -20.03
C PRO A 112 -34.57 20.45 -20.09
N PRO A 113 -33.40 20.08 -20.63
CA PRO A 113 -33.00 18.69 -20.77
C PRO A 113 -32.80 18.06 -19.39
N PRO A 114 -33.29 16.83 -19.16
CA PRO A 114 -32.99 16.13 -17.91
C PRO A 114 -31.52 15.67 -17.86
N PRO A 115 -30.93 15.57 -16.67
CA PRO A 115 -29.56 15.11 -16.49
C PRO A 115 -29.44 13.60 -16.78
N GLY A 116 -28.25 13.15 -17.21
CA GLY A 116 -27.93 11.73 -17.44
C GLY A 116 -27.66 11.38 -18.91
N ALA A 117 -26.93 10.29 -19.16
CA ALA A 117 -26.59 9.84 -20.51
C ALA A 117 -27.78 9.20 -21.24
N VAL A 118 -27.83 9.32 -22.57
CA VAL A 118 -28.87 8.69 -23.39
C VAL A 118 -28.58 7.20 -23.58
N ARG A 119 -29.58 6.33 -23.35
CA ARG A 119 -29.46 4.89 -23.62
C ARG A 119 -29.87 4.57 -25.06
N GLN A 120 -28.95 3.96 -25.82
CA GLN A 120 -29.26 3.45 -27.16
C GLN A 120 -29.95 2.08 -27.04
N LEU A 121 -31.09 1.92 -27.73
CA LEU A 121 -31.89 0.69 -27.72
C LEU A 121 -31.58 -0.22 -28.91
N THR A 122 -31.29 0.35 -30.08
CA THR A 122 -30.91 -0.41 -31.28
C THR A 122 -29.66 0.16 -31.93
N ALA A 123 -28.79 -0.71 -32.44
CA ALA A 123 -27.62 -0.28 -33.19
C ALA A 123 -28.05 0.32 -34.54
N ALA A 124 -27.41 1.43 -34.93
CA ALA A 124 -27.53 1.93 -36.30
C ALA A 124 -26.87 0.93 -37.26
N PRO A 125 -27.33 0.84 -38.52
CA PRO A 125 -26.63 0.04 -39.53
C PRO A 125 -25.17 0.51 -39.65
N PRO A 126 -24.20 -0.41 -39.73
CA PRO A 126 -22.79 -0.05 -39.76
C PRO A 126 -22.48 0.80 -40.99
N ARG A 127 -21.79 1.92 -40.79
CA ARG A 127 -21.37 2.80 -41.87
C ARG A 127 -20.30 2.10 -42.70
N VAL A 128 -20.41 2.15 -44.02
CA VAL A 128 -19.35 1.65 -44.91
C VAL A 128 -18.11 2.54 -44.83
N ASN A 129 -16.91 1.97 -44.99
CA ASN A 129 -15.68 2.75 -45.07
C ASN A 129 -15.59 3.46 -46.43
N GLU A 130 -15.67 4.79 -46.49
CA GLU A 130 -15.64 5.51 -47.78
C GLU A 130 -14.26 5.46 -48.47
N ARG A 131 -13.20 5.11 -47.75
CA ARG A 131 -11.82 5.06 -48.23
C ARG A 131 -11.16 3.75 -47.82
N ALA A 132 -10.15 3.34 -48.57
CA ALA A 132 -9.32 2.20 -48.17
C ALA A 132 -8.57 2.53 -46.87
N ASP A 133 -8.52 1.57 -45.95
CA ASP A 133 -7.93 1.74 -44.62
C ASP A 133 -7.53 0.36 -44.03
N THR A 134 -6.78 0.34 -42.94
CA THR A 134 -6.31 -0.90 -42.30
C THR A 134 -7.36 -1.45 -41.32
N CYS A 135 -7.75 -2.71 -41.50
CA CYS A 135 -8.67 -3.42 -40.60
C CYS A 135 -8.12 -3.43 -39.17
N GLN A 136 -8.90 -2.94 -38.20
CA GLN A 136 -8.47 -2.90 -36.80
C GLN A 136 -8.24 -4.30 -36.17
N LEU A 137 -8.85 -5.35 -36.72
CA LEU A 137 -8.73 -6.73 -36.22
C LEU A 137 -7.56 -7.48 -36.87
N CYS A 138 -7.62 -7.70 -38.19
CA CYS A 138 -6.63 -8.53 -38.90
C CYS A 138 -5.43 -7.75 -39.44
N ARG A 139 -5.43 -6.41 -39.35
CA ARG A 139 -4.38 -5.51 -39.86
C ARG A 139 -4.14 -5.55 -41.38
N GLN A 140 -5.01 -6.21 -42.15
CA GLN A 140 -4.98 -6.16 -43.60
C GLN A 140 -5.75 -4.94 -44.14
N THR A 141 -5.45 -4.54 -45.37
CA THR A 141 -6.14 -3.45 -46.07
C THR A 141 -7.59 -3.83 -46.38
N VAL A 142 -8.52 -2.97 -46.02
CA VAL A 142 -9.94 -3.01 -46.41
C VAL A 142 -10.11 -2.00 -47.54
N ALA A 143 -10.54 -2.40 -48.75
CA ALA A 143 -10.75 -1.45 -49.84
C ALA A 143 -11.94 -0.53 -49.56
N ALA A 144 -12.02 0.60 -50.27
CA ALA A 144 -13.11 1.55 -50.10
C ALA A 144 -14.47 0.85 -50.37
N ARG A 145 -15.39 1.00 -49.42
CA ARG A 145 -16.76 0.49 -49.40
C ARG A 145 -16.90 -1.03 -49.22
N GLU A 146 -15.81 -1.77 -49.01
CA GLU A 146 -15.84 -3.22 -48.81
C GLU A 146 -15.97 -3.63 -47.34
N GLY A 147 -15.73 -2.72 -46.40
CA GLY A 147 -15.86 -2.95 -44.98
C GLY A 147 -16.76 -1.95 -44.27
N ILE A 148 -16.68 -2.00 -42.96
CA ILE A 148 -17.47 -1.19 -42.03
C ILE A 148 -16.57 -0.33 -41.17
N LEU A 149 -17.11 0.80 -40.75
CA LEU A 149 -16.50 1.72 -39.82
C LEU A 149 -17.01 1.43 -38.41
N VAL A 150 -16.10 1.04 -37.53
CA VAL A 150 -16.39 0.71 -36.13
C VAL A 150 -15.65 1.69 -35.23
N ARG A 151 -16.29 2.15 -34.14
CA ARG A 151 -15.62 2.95 -33.13
C ARG A 151 -14.80 2.04 -32.21
N ASN A 152 -13.51 2.31 -32.09
CA ASN A 152 -12.66 1.64 -31.12
C ASN A 152 -12.90 2.16 -29.69
N GLN A 153 -12.29 1.53 -28.70
CA GLN A 153 -12.40 1.92 -27.27
C GLN A 153 -11.93 3.37 -26.99
N ARG A 154 -11.12 3.96 -27.86
CA ARG A 154 -10.65 5.35 -27.77
C ARG A 154 -11.58 6.35 -28.47
N GLY A 155 -12.71 5.88 -29.00
CA GLY A 155 -13.70 6.70 -29.71
C GLY A 155 -13.36 7.02 -31.17
N TYR A 156 -12.23 6.56 -31.69
CA TYR A 156 -11.86 6.76 -33.09
C TYR A 156 -12.58 5.74 -33.99
N THR A 157 -12.99 6.19 -35.16
CA THR A 157 -13.57 5.31 -36.17
C THR A 157 -12.46 4.68 -37.00
N GLN A 158 -12.43 3.35 -37.06
CA GLN A 158 -11.46 2.56 -37.83
C GLN A 158 -12.19 1.60 -38.77
N ALA A 159 -11.61 1.32 -39.93
CA ALA A 159 -12.15 0.31 -40.82
C ALA A 159 -12.01 -1.10 -40.21
N GLN A 160 -12.96 -1.95 -40.54
CA GLN A 160 -12.98 -3.36 -40.22
C GLN A 160 -13.65 -4.12 -41.37
N HIS A 161 -13.18 -5.31 -41.70
CA HIS A 161 -13.95 -6.20 -42.59
C HIS A 161 -15.32 -6.53 -41.98
N GLN A 162 -16.27 -6.99 -42.80
CA GLN A 162 -17.56 -7.43 -42.28
C GLN A 162 -17.38 -8.53 -41.22
N PRO A 163 -18.32 -8.68 -40.28
CA PRO A 163 -18.30 -9.77 -39.32
C PRO A 163 -18.08 -11.13 -40.01
N GLY A 164 -17.08 -11.89 -39.56
CA GLY A 164 -16.73 -13.20 -40.13
C GLY A 164 -15.76 -13.18 -41.33
N GLN A 165 -15.41 -12.01 -41.87
CA GLN A 165 -14.51 -11.91 -43.04
C GLN A 165 -13.05 -11.60 -42.69
N CYS A 166 -12.72 -11.42 -41.42
CA CYS A 166 -11.32 -11.18 -41.02
C CYS A 166 -10.53 -12.49 -41.05
N PRO A 167 -9.43 -12.59 -41.81
CA PRO A 167 -8.45 -13.66 -41.62
C PRO A 167 -7.76 -13.51 -40.25
N PRO A 168 -7.14 -14.59 -39.72
CA PRO A 168 -6.37 -14.51 -38.49
C PRO A 168 -5.23 -13.49 -38.64
N PRO A 169 -4.94 -12.67 -37.61
CA PRO A 169 -3.88 -11.68 -37.69
C PRO A 169 -2.51 -12.37 -37.84
N PRO A 170 -1.60 -11.84 -38.67
CA PRO A 170 -0.24 -12.38 -38.75
C PRO A 170 0.49 -12.23 -37.40
N PRO A 171 1.43 -13.13 -37.06
CA PRO A 171 2.25 -12.99 -35.86
C PRO A 171 3.01 -11.66 -35.90
N MET A 172 2.96 -10.90 -34.82
CA MET A 172 3.69 -9.64 -34.75
C MET A 172 5.18 -9.92 -34.51
N ALA A 173 6.06 -9.24 -35.23
CA ALA A 173 7.50 -9.33 -34.96
C ALA A 173 7.84 -8.70 -33.61
N ASN A 174 8.89 -9.21 -32.97
CA ASN A 174 9.38 -8.65 -31.72
C ASN A 174 9.90 -7.22 -31.91
N GLY A 175 9.29 -6.24 -31.23
CA GLY A 175 9.67 -4.83 -31.33
C GLY A 175 10.82 -4.40 -30.41
N PHE A 176 11.25 -5.25 -29.47
CA PHE A 176 12.18 -4.88 -28.39
C PHE A 176 13.13 -6.03 -28.05
N ALA A 177 14.37 -5.72 -27.66
CA ALA A 177 15.26 -6.74 -27.14
C ALA A 177 14.73 -7.24 -25.78
N GLN A 178 14.47 -8.54 -25.66
CA GLN A 178 13.84 -9.14 -24.49
C GLN A 178 14.11 -10.65 -24.44
N GLU A 179 13.71 -11.30 -23.34
CA GLU A 179 13.82 -12.74 -23.22
C GLU A 179 12.68 -13.47 -23.94
N CYS A 180 13.03 -14.61 -24.54
CA CYS A 180 12.08 -15.59 -25.05
C CYS A 180 11.24 -16.12 -23.89
N GLY A 181 9.94 -15.83 -23.88
CA GLY A 181 9.02 -16.24 -22.82
C GLY A 181 8.80 -17.76 -22.71
N ARG A 182 9.37 -18.58 -23.61
CA ARG A 182 9.35 -20.06 -23.54
C ARG A 182 10.62 -20.66 -22.95
N CYS A 183 11.81 -20.13 -23.26
CA CYS A 183 13.09 -20.74 -22.85
C CYS A 183 14.02 -19.84 -22.04
N GLY A 184 13.69 -18.56 -21.88
CA GLY A 184 14.51 -17.56 -21.19
C GLY A 184 15.73 -17.06 -21.96
N GLY A 185 16.00 -17.58 -23.17
CA GLY A 185 17.10 -17.10 -24.01
C GLY A 185 16.84 -15.67 -24.53
N TRP A 186 17.89 -14.87 -24.68
CA TRP A 186 17.80 -13.49 -25.17
C TRP A 186 17.44 -13.44 -26.66
N LEU A 187 16.55 -12.51 -27.02
CA LEU A 187 16.15 -12.19 -28.40
C LEU A 187 16.44 -10.72 -28.68
N GLU A 188 17.13 -10.42 -29.77
CA GLU A 188 17.34 -9.04 -30.20
C GLU A 188 16.06 -8.40 -30.77
N LYS A 189 16.06 -7.07 -30.91
CA LYS A 189 14.97 -6.37 -31.57
C LYS A 189 14.81 -6.87 -33.01
N GLY A 190 13.59 -7.29 -33.37
CA GLY A 190 13.29 -7.90 -34.67
C GLY A 190 13.42 -9.42 -34.69
N GLU A 191 14.04 -10.04 -33.67
CA GLU A 191 14.13 -11.49 -33.55
C GLU A 191 12.96 -12.07 -32.76
N GLY A 192 12.33 -13.10 -33.33
CA GLY A 192 11.20 -13.76 -32.72
C GLY A 192 9.84 -13.14 -33.05
N VAL A 193 8.80 -13.78 -32.53
CA VAL A 193 7.40 -13.39 -32.70
C VAL A 193 6.77 -13.12 -31.34
N LEU A 194 5.93 -12.09 -31.27
CA LEU A 194 5.11 -11.80 -30.10
C LEU A 194 3.96 -12.80 -30.04
N TYR A 195 3.77 -13.38 -28.87
CA TYR A 195 2.61 -14.21 -28.55
C TYR A 195 1.91 -13.63 -27.32
N GLU A 196 0.60 -13.87 -27.24
CA GLU A 196 -0.18 -13.52 -26.06
C GLU A 196 0.17 -14.52 -24.95
N ALA A 197 0.87 -14.04 -23.92
CA ALA A 197 1.35 -14.85 -22.81
C ALA A 197 0.26 -15.08 -21.76
N ALA A 198 -0.68 -14.14 -21.63
CA ALA A 198 -1.84 -14.26 -20.76
C ALA A 198 -3.03 -13.50 -21.37
N PRO A 199 -4.25 -14.06 -21.31
CA PRO A 199 -5.45 -13.37 -21.74
C PRO A 199 -5.66 -12.09 -20.92
N ALA A 200 -6.26 -11.08 -21.55
CA ALA A 200 -6.46 -9.75 -20.96
C ALA A 200 -7.41 -9.78 -19.74
N LEU A 201 -6.92 -10.06 -18.53
CA LEU A 201 -7.72 -9.99 -17.30
C LEU A 201 -8.18 -8.55 -16.95
N HIS A 202 -7.48 -7.51 -17.44
CA HIS A 202 -7.81 -6.10 -17.20
C HIS A 202 -7.71 -5.21 -18.46
N GLY A 203 -8.10 -5.76 -19.62
CA GLY A 203 -8.24 -4.97 -20.86
C GLY A 203 -6.95 -4.71 -21.63
N ARG A 204 -5.81 -5.30 -21.24
CA ARG A 204 -4.60 -5.38 -22.07
C ARG A 204 -4.02 -6.80 -22.03
N ALA A 205 -3.88 -7.41 -23.19
CA ALA A 205 -3.16 -8.67 -23.35
C ALA A 205 -1.66 -8.42 -23.10
N VAL A 206 -1.01 -9.32 -22.36
CA VAL A 206 0.43 -9.27 -22.13
C VAL A 206 1.11 -10.04 -23.26
N PHE A 207 1.87 -9.34 -24.09
CA PHE A 207 2.64 -9.96 -25.17
C PHE A 207 4.08 -10.20 -24.72
N LYS A 208 4.61 -11.42 -24.93
CA LYS A 208 6.03 -11.75 -24.78
C LYS A 208 6.60 -12.20 -26.12
N ALA A 209 7.88 -11.98 -26.37
CA ALA A 209 8.53 -12.55 -27.55
C ALA A 209 8.88 -14.02 -27.33
N ARG A 210 8.85 -14.81 -28.39
CA ARG A 210 9.42 -16.16 -28.43
C ARG A 210 10.11 -16.41 -29.76
N HIS A 211 10.99 -17.41 -29.79
CA HIS A 211 11.52 -17.93 -31.05
C HIS A 211 10.35 -18.31 -31.99
N PRO A 212 10.43 -18.04 -33.30
CA PRO A 212 9.34 -18.34 -34.23
C PRO A 212 9.04 -19.84 -34.33
N GLN A 213 10.06 -20.67 -34.08
CA GLN A 213 10.04 -22.13 -34.10
C GLN A 213 10.36 -22.66 -32.69
N ASP A 214 11.05 -23.80 -32.60
CA ASP A 214 11.51 -24.34 -31.34
C ASP A 214 12.66 -23.53 -30.74
N CYS A 215 12.69 -23.52 -29.41
CA CYS A 215 13.73 -22.82 -28.67
C CYS A 215 15.05 -23.59 -28.79
N PRO A 216 16.19 -22.89 -28.90
CA PRO A 216 17.49 -23.55 -28.92
C PRO A 216 17.76 -24.31 -27.61
N PRO A 217 18.61 -25.36 -27.67
CA PRO A 217 19.16 -26.06 -26.50
C PRO A 217 19.74 -25.10 -25.46
N ALA A 218 19.73 -25.50 -24.17
CA ALA A 218 20.07 -24.60 -23.06
C ALA A 218 21.49 -23.98 -23.16
N ASP A 219 22.45 -24.75 -23.66
CA ASP A 219 23.85 -24.38 -23.92
C ASP A 219 24.02 -23.41 -25.10
N GLN A 220 23.02 -23.32 -25.99
CA GLN A 220 23.03 -22.44 -27.18
C GLN A 220 22.18 -21.18 -26.99
N ARG A 221 21.55 -21.01 -25.82
CA ARG A 221 20.75 -19.82 -25.53
C ARG A 221 21.67 -18.64 -25.24
N ALA A 222 21.49 -17.56 -25.98
CA ALA A 222 22.17 -16.30 -25.67
C ALA A 222 21.77 -15.82 -24.27
N ALA A 223 22.77 -15.55 -23.44
CA ALA A 223 22.55 -14.87 -22.16
C ALA A 223 22.18 -13.41 -22.44
N PRO A 224 21.31 -12.80 -21.61
CA PRO A 224 21.00 -11.39 -21.76
C PRO A 224 22.26 -10.56 -21.51
N PRO A 225 22.51 -9.49 -22.30
CA PRO A 225 23.69 -8.67 -22.13
C PRO A 225 23.68 -7.96 -20.77
N PRO A 226 24.86 -7.75 -20.14
CA PRO A 226 24.94 -6.92 -18.95
C PRO A 226 24.41 -5.52 -19.24
N ARG A 227 23.66 -4.96 -18.29
CA ARG A 227 23.12 -3.60 -18.39
C ARG A 227 23.44 -2.79 -17.15
N ALA A 228 23.41 -1.46 -17.24
CA ALA A 228 23.60 -0.61 -16.08
C ALA A 228 22.49 -0.86 -15.04
N ASN A 229 22.85 -0.91 -13.76
CA ASN A 229 21.87 -0.96 -12.68
C ASN A 229 21.06 0.34 -12.65
N LEU A 230 19.73 0.26 -12.73
CA LEU A 230 18.89 1.47 -12.69
C LEU A 230 18.77 2.09 -11.29
N ARG A 231 19.21 1.36 -10.26
CA ARG A 231 19.04 1.70 -8.86
C ARG A 231 20.23 1.21 -8.05
N GLU A 232 20.50 1.90 -6.94
CA GLU A 232 21.52 1.51 -5.98
C GLU A 232 21.18 0.16 -5.32
N GLN A 233 22.16 -0.74 -5.26
CA GLN A 233 22.06 -2.09 -4.68
C GLN A 233 23.44 -2.57 -4.22
N ASP A 234 23.48 -3.51 -3.27
CA ASP A 234 24.72 -4.16 -2.84
C ASP A 234 25.34 -5.01 -3.95
N CYS A 235 26.66 -4.92 -4.09
CA CYS A 235 27.43 -5.73 -5.02
C CYS A 235 27.47 -7.19 -4.54
N MET A 236 26.99 -8.12 -5.36
CA MET A 236 26.95 -9.55 -5.03
C MET A 236 28.30 -10.15 -4.60
N LEU A 237 29.42 -9.60 -5.09
CA LEU A 237 30.76 -10.13 -4.80
C LEU A 237 31.38 -9.57 -3.50
N CYS A 238 31.21 -8.28 -3.22
CA CYS A 238 31.92 -7.61 -2.13
C CYS A 238 31.01 -7.03 -1.05
N GLY A 239 29.68 -7.12 -1.21
CA GLY A 239 28.68 -6.59 -0.28
C GLY A 239 28.53 -5.07 -0.29
N HIS A 240 29.47 -4.32 -0.87
CA HIS A 240 29.42 -2.85 -0.91
C HIS A 240 28.33 -2.31 -1.84
N LEU A 241 27.73 -1.18 -1.48
CA LEU A 241 26.73 -0.49 -2.29
C LEU A 241 27.30 -0.01 -3.62
N VAL A 242 26.56 -0.28 -4.70
CA VAL A 242 26.86 0.20 -6.06
C VAL A 242 25.82 1.22 -6.46
N ALA A 243 26.25 2.48 -6.66
CA ALA A 243 25.36 3.56 -7.05
C ALA A 243 24.61 3.27 -8.36
N ALA A 244 23.40 3.83 -8.51
CA ALA A 244 22.62 3.70 -9.74
C ALA A 244 23.42 4.18 -10.97
N GLY A 245 23.40 3.39 -12.04
CA GLY A 245 24.06 3.66 -13.31
C GLY A 245 25.54 3.29 -13.37
N THR A 246 26.16 2.90 -12.24
CA THR A 246 27.61 2.63 -12.15
C THR A 246 27.96 1.13 -12.12
N GLY A 247 27.00 0.29 -11.74
CA GLY A 247 27.12 -1.15 -11.64
C GLY A 247 26.60 -1.88 -12.87
N LEU A 248 27.04 -3.13 -13.01
CA LEU A 248 26.57 -4.08 -14.01
C LEU A 248 25.49 -4.97 -13.37
N LEU A 249 24.28 -4.94 -13.92
CA LEU A 249 23.28 -5.98 -13.70
C LEU A 249 23.66 -7.21 -14.52
N VAL A 250 23.97 -8.29 -13.84
CA VAL A 250 24.32 -9.59 -14.42
C VAL A 250 23.22 -10.58 -14.05
N ARG A 251 22.83 -11.44 -14.99
CA ARG A 251 21.86 -12.50 -14.72
C ARG A 251 22.55 -13.68 -14.03
N LEU A 252 22.06 -14.08 -12.86
CA LEU A 252 22.44 -15.30 -12.16
C LEU A 252 21.19 -16.11 -11.84
N GLY A 253 21.10 -17.31 -12.40
CA GLY A 253 19.90 -18.14 -12.32
C GLY A 253 18.66 -17.40 -12.87
N ALA A 254 17.61 -17.32 -12.04
CA ALA A 254 16.37 -16.61 -12.38
C ALA A 254 16.43 -15.09 -12.11
N GLY A 255 17.45 -14.61 -11.39
CA GLY A 255 17.52 -13.24 -10.88
C GLY A 255 18.51 -12.34 -11.64
N TRP A 256 18.41 -11.05 -11.34
CA TRP A 256 19.39 -10.04 -11.73
C TRP A 256 20.13 -9.56 -10.49
N GLU A 257 21.45 -9.65 -10.50
CA GLU A 257 22.30 -9.21 -9.39
C GLU A 257 23.20 -8.07 -9.85
N VAL A 258 23.52 -7.15 -8.93
CA VAL A 258 24.39 -6.01 -9.21
C VAL A 258 25.82 -6.39 -8.86
N ARG A 259 26.76 -6.05 -9.76
CA ARG A 259 28.20 -6.18 -9.56
C ARG A 259 28.87 -4.85 -9.90
N HIS A 260 29.95 -4.53 -9.20
CA HIS A 260 30.89 -3.52 -9.69
C HIS A 260 31.50 -3.93 -11.04
N PRO A 261 31.92 -2.97 -11.88
CA PRO A 261 32.75 -3.27 -13.05
C PRO A 261 33.97 -4.12 -12.67
N GLU A 262 34.48 -4.90 -13.61
CA GLU A 262 35.57 -5.83 -13.36
C GLU A 262 36.80 -5.13 -12.73
N GLY A 263 37.35 -5.74 -11.67
CA GLY A 263 38.47 -5.18 -10.90
C GLY A 263 38.14 -3.97 -10.02
N LYS A 264 36.87 -3.56 -9.89
CA LYS A 264 36.45 -2.42 -9.04
C LYS A 264 35.82 -2.82 -7.71
N CYS A 265 35.70 -4.11 -7.41
CA CYS A 265 35.24 -4.55 -6.11
C CYS A 265 36.26 -4.18 -5.03
N LEU A 266 35.76 -3.57 -3.95
CA LEU A 266 36.51 -3.44 -2.69
C LEU A 266 36.65 -4.81 -2.00
N PRO A 267 37.56 -4.97 -1.03
CA PRO A 267 37.60 -6.16 -0.18
C PRO A 267 36.22 -6.48 0.37
N LYS A 268 35.86 -7.76 0.44
CA LYS A 268 34.54 -8.17 0.93
C LYS A 268 34.40 -7.73 2.40
N GLU A 269 33.32 -7.04 2.74
CA GLU A 269 33.04 -6.74 4.14
C GLU A 269 32.63 -8.04 4.85
N GLU A 270 33.23 -8.29 6.01
CA GLU A 270 32.83 -9.37 6.91
C GLU A 270 31.61 -8.91 7.70
N LEU A 271 30.44 -9.06 7.08
CA LEU A 271 29.14 -8.73 7.66
C LEU A 271 28.26 -9.96 7.71
N TRP A 272 27.36 -9.97 8.68
CA TRP A 272 26.35 -11.00 8.88
C TRP A 272 24.96 -10.41 8.72
N GLU A 273 24.01 -11.26 8.38
CA GLU A 273 22.61 -10.86 8.22
C GLU A 273 21.82 -11.30 9.44
N ILE A 274 21.07 -10.35 10.01
CA ILE A 274 20.02 -10.65 10.96
C ILE A 274 18.66 -10.36 10.33
N THR A 275 17.72 -11.23 10.65
CA THR A 275 16.31 -11.11 10.31
C THR A 275 15.57 -10.85 11.62
N ARG A 276 14.55 -9.99 11.61
CA ARG A 276 13.74 -9.74 12.81
C ARG A 276 12.26 -9.80 12.44
N GLY A 277 11.54 -10.74 13.05
CA GLY A 277 10.08 -10.67 13.23
C GLY A 277 9.20 -10.79 11.99
N GLU A 278 8.04 -11.39 12.21
CA GLU A 278 6.92 -11.46 11.27
C GLU A 278 6.52 -10.06 10.75
N PRO A 279 6.07 -9.94 9.49
CA PRO A 279 5.80 -8.63 8.91
C PRO A 279 4.58 -7.95 9.52
N GLY A 280 4.76 -6.71 9.97
CA GLY A 280 3.68 -5.81 10.35
C GLY A 280 3.18 -4.94 9.18
N PRO A 281 2.01 -4.29 9.34
CA PRO A 281 1.41 -3.44 8.32
C PRO A 281 2.29 -2.22 7.99
N TYR A 282 2.40 -1.93 6.70
CA TYR A 282 3.20 -0.89 6.09
C TYR A 282 2.86 0.49 6.66
N ARG A 283 3.80 1.04 7.44
CA ARG A 283 3.90 2.48 7.67
C ARG A 283 4.89 3.05 6.67
N THR A 284 4.54 4.15 6.00
CA THR A 284 5.37 4.86 5.00
C THR A 284 6.77 5.24 5.50
N ARG A 285 6.98 5.19 6.82
CA ARG A 285 8.28 4.97 7.46
C ARG A 285 8.07 3.99 8.62
N PRO A 286 8.58 2.75 8.56
CA PRO A 286 8.82 2.02 9.80
C PRO A 286 9.79 2.85 10.63
N GLU A 287 9.62 2.90 11.95
CA GLU A 287 10.69 3.35 12.83
C GLU A 287 11.93 2.55 12.43
N ARG A 288 12.96 3.24 11.90
CA ARG A 288 14.16 2.56 11.37
C ARG A 288 14.66 1.60 12.43
N TRP A 289 14.92 0.40 11.97
CA TRP A 289 15.04 -0.86 12.69
C TRP A 289 16.31 -0.96 13.54
N ALA A 290 16.58 0.10 14.31
CA ALA A 290 17.87 0.52 14.81
C ALA A 290 18.74 1.21 13.73
N PRO A 291 19.13 2.49 13.90
CA PRO A 291 20.06 3.15 12.99
C PRO A 291 21.42 2.45 12.99
N ALA A 292 22.23 2.68 11.95
CA ALA A 292 23.63 2.27 11.94
C ALA A 292 24.34 2.72 13.22
N GLY A 293 25.16 1.84 13.79
CA GLY A 293 25.86 2.03 15.06
C GLY A 293 25.07 1.59 16.30
N THR A 294 23.88 1.02 16.15
CA THR A 294 23.14 0.49 17.29
C THR A 294 23.69 -0.85 17.72
N VAL A 295 23.93 -1.01 19.02
CA VAL A 295 24.39 -2.26 19.63
C VAL A 295 23.20 -3.03 20.19
N LEU A 296 23.11 -4.32 19.90
CA LEU A 296 22.03 -5.18 20.37
C LEU A 296 22.46 -6.64 20.45
N ARG A 297 21.80 -7.42 21.31
CA ARG A 297 21.90 -8.88 21.28
C ARG A 297 21.00 -9.43 20.18
N SER A 298 21.56 -10.28 19.30
CA SER A 298 20.81 -10.92 18.21
C SER A 298 21.17 -12.39 18.09
N THR A 299 20.29 -13.09 17.38
CA THR A 299 20.47 -14.45 16.92
C THR A 299 20.86 -14.42 15.44
N LEU A 300 21.88 -15.19 15.04
CA LEU A 300 22.42 -15.24 13.67
C LEU A 300 22.57 -16.67 13.18
N TYR A 301 22.44 -16.89 11.87
CA TYR A 301 22.69 -18.20 11.26
C TYR A 301 24.18 -18.34 10.89
N ASP A 302 24.81 -19.41 11.36
CA ASP A 302 26.26 -19.66 11.27
C ASP A 302 26.66 -20.55 10.07
N HIS A 303 25.71 -20.97 9.23
CA HIS A 303 25.93 -22.03 8.24
C HIS A 303 26.84 -21.66 7.06
N HIS A 304 26.80 -20.41 6.60
CA HIS A 304 27.50 -19.98 5.38
C HIS A 304 28.73 -19.11 5.65
N HIS A 305 28.76 -18.46 6.80
CA HIS A 305 29.84 -17.55 7.19
C HIS A 305 29.99 -17.59 8.70
N ARG A 306 31.05 -18.28 9.15
CA ARG A 306 31.25 -18.54 10.58
C ARG A 306 31.38 -17.23 11.37
N PHE A 307 30.52 -17.04 12.36
CA PHE A 307 30.58 -15.90 13.28
C PHE A 307 31.76 -16.07 14.24
N PRO A 308 32.52 -15.00 14.54
CA PRO A 308 33.68 -15.11 15.42
C PRO A 308 33.28 -15.56 16.83
N ASP A 309 33.95 -16.59 17.34
CA ASP A 309 33.76 -17.11 18.71
C ASP A 309 34.31 -16.17 19.79
N THR A 310 35.18 -15.24 19.40
CA THR A 310 35.72 -14.17 20.24
C THR A 310 34.77 -12.97 20.38
N ALA A 311 33.62 -12.97 19.71
CA ALA A 311 32.69 -11.86 19.77
C ALA A 311 32.01 -11.75 21.16
N PRO A 312 31.76 -10.51 21.65
CA PRO A 312 31.06 -10.31 22.92
C PRO A 312 29.68 -10.99 22.95
N GLY A 313 29.39 -11.67 24.05
CA GLY A 313 28.12 -12.36 24.27
C GLY A 313 27.90 -13.58 23.37
N PHE A 314 28.95 -14.07 22.68
CA PHE A 314 28.88 -15.26 21.84
C PHE A 314 28.43 -16.49 22.64
N HIS A 315 27.34 -17.10 22.20
CA HIS A 315 26.84 -18.36 22.74
C HIS A 315 26.25 -19.19 21.60
N PRO A 316 26.71 -20.43 21.36
CA PRO A 316 26.11 -21.31 20.37
C PRO A 316 24.70 -21.73 20.80
N VAL A 317 23.77 -21.73 19.87
CA VAL A 317 22.38 -22.16 20.02
C VAL A 317 22.19 -23.42 19.14
N PRO A 318 21.22 -24.30 19.42
CA PRO A 318 20.92 -25.43 18.53
C PRO A 318 20.69 -25.02 17.07
N ASP A 319 20.84 -25.97 16.15
CA ASP A 319 20.55 -25.81 14.72
C ASP A 319 21.46 -24.84 13.95
N GLY A 320 22.73 -24.71 14.37
CA GLY A 320 23.72 -23.89 13.65
C GLY A 320 23.45 -22.39 13.73
N VAL A 321 22.86 -21.99 14.85
CA VAL A 321 22.51 -20.62 15.17
C VAL A 321 23.41 -20.15 16.31
N VAL A 322 23.75 -18.86 16.35
CA VAL A 322 24.54 -18.26 17.43
C VAL A 322 23.80 -17.05 18.00
N SER A 323 23.87 -16.87 19.32
CA SER A 323 23.52 -15.60 19.96
C SER A 323 24.80 -14.81 20.18
N ALA A 324 24.81 -13.53 19.80
CA ALA A 324 25.94 -12.66 20.03
C ALA A 324 25.48 -11.20 20.15
N ILE A 325 26.34 -10.34 20.69
CA ILE A 325 26.15 -8.89 20.68
C ILE A 325 26.75 -8.34 19.40
N VAL A 326 25.92 -7.63 18.64
CA VAL A 326 26.24 -7.12 17.31
C VAL A 326 26.02 -5.63 17.22
N THR A 327 26.73 -4.99 16.28
CA THR A 327 26.52 -3.58 15.92
C THR A 327 25.91 -3.52 14.52
N THR A 328 24.82 -2.78 14.39
CA THR A 328 24.17 -2.54 13.09
C THR A 328 25.07 -1.70 12.19
N VAL A 329 25.27 -2.14 10.95
CA VAL A 329 26.07 -1.40 9.97
C VAL A 329 25.15 -0.67 9.00
N ARG A 330 24.24 -1.40 8.36
CA ARG A 330 23.23 -0.83 7.45
C ARG A 330 22.08 -1.79 7.20
N GLU A 331 20.94 -1.24 6.83
CA GLU A 331 19.81 -2.02 6.32
C GLU A 331 20.13 -2.51 4.91
N ARG A 332 19.88 -3.80 4.64
CA ARG A 332 19.88 -4.35 3.29
C ARG A 332 18.59 -3.91 2.61
N ARG A 333 18.63 -3.65 1.31
CA ARG A 333 17.45 -3.21 0.58
C ARG A 333 16.27 -4.19 0.82
N PRO A 334 15.08 -3.70 1.20
CA PRO A 334 13.92 -4.56 1.41
C PRO A 334 13.59 -5.35 0.14
N GLU A 335 13.34 -6.64 0.30
CA GLU A 335 12.93 -7.54 -0.77
C GLU A 335 11.41 -7.69 -0.74
N TYR A 336 10.75 -7.48 -1.88
CA TYR A 336 9.33 -7.77 -2.00
C TYR A 336 9.17 -9.25 -2.34
N CYS A 337 8.53 -9.99 -1.44
CA CYS A 337 8.54 -11.44 -1.37
C CYS A 337 7.20 -12.09 -1.80
N ARG A 338 6.23 -11.31 -2.31
CA ARG A 338 5.02 -11.87 -2.92
C ARG A 338 5.22 -12.13 -4.41
N ASP A 339 4.78 -13.30 -4.86
CA ASP A 339 4.65 -13.59 -6.29
C ASP A 339 3.52 -12.74 -6.94
N GLU A 340 3.32 -12.90 -8.26
CA GLU A 340 2.29 -12.19 -9.02
C GLU A 340 0.86 -12.47 -8.51
N ASP A 341 0.67 -13.55 -7.73
CA ASP A 341 -0.60 -14.00 -7.15
C ASP A 341 -0.76 -13.61 -5.66
N GLY A 342 0.21 -12.92 -5.08
CA GLY A 342 0.18 -12.47 -3.68
C GLY A 342 0.60 -13.53 -2.65
N ASN A 343 1.12 -14.67 -3.08
CA ASN A 343 1.54 -15.77 -2.21
C ASN A 343 3.08 -15.85 -2.10
N GLN A 344 3.53 -16.38 -0.97
CA GLN A 344 4.85 -17.01 -0.86
C GLN A 344 4.66 -18.37 -0.20
N PRO A 345 5.10 -19.49 -0.80
CA PRO A 345 4.72 -20.83 -0.35
C PRO A 345 5.45 -21.35 0.90
N THR A 346 6.42 -20.62 1.47
CA THR A 346 7.30 -21.14 2.53
C THR A 346 7.36 -20.32 3.82
N GLU A 347 6.97 -19.04 3.82
CA GLU A 347 7.02 -18.18 5.02
C GLU A 347 5.78 -17.27 5.09
N LEU A 348 5.12 -17.22 6.26
CA LEU A 348 3.98 -16.35 6.54
C LEU A 348 4.47 -14.89 6.65
N ILE A 349 4.70 -14.26 5.50
CA ILE A 349 5.06 -12.86 5.41
C ILE A 349 3.75 -12.04 5.38
N GLY A 350 3.50 -11.24 6.43
CA GLY A 350 2.32 -10.40 6.70
C GLY A 350 1.83 -9.49 5.57
N GLU A 351 0.80 -8.70 5.88
CA GLU A 351 -0.19 -8.17 4.93
C GLU A 351 0.34 -7.35 3.72
N ASP A 352 1.61 -6.91 3.73
CA ASP A 352 2.22 -6.10 2.67
C ASP A 352 3.42 -6.75 1.92
N GLY A 353 3.86 -7.97 2.27
CA GLY A 353 4.79 -8.74 1.44
C GLY A 353 6.26 -8.30 1.38
N TRP A 354 6.73 -7.42 2.26
CA TRP A 354 8.12 -6.95 2.30
C TRP A 354 8.95 -7.66 3.37
N TYR A 355 10.18 -8.05 3.01
CA TYR A 355 11.16 -8.69 3.88
C TYR A 355 12.36 -7.77 4.12
N PHE A 356 12.69 -7.55 5.40
CA PHE A 356 13.76 -6.64 5.83
C PHE A 356 14.91 -7.43 6.43
N ARG A 357 16.14 -7.04 6.07
CA ARG A 357 17.36 -7.63 6.61
C ARG A 357 18.31 -6.52 7.03
N ILE A 358 19.05 -6.70 8.11
CA ILE A 358 20.12 -5.78 8.52
C ILE A 358 21.46 -6.49 8.39
N LEU A 359 22.44 -5.78 7.84
CA LEU A 359 23.84 -6.16 7.89
C LEU A 359 24.45 -5.68 9.20
N VAL A 360 25.07 -6.61 9.92
CA VAL A 360 25.69 -6.37 11.22
C VAL A 360 27.13 -6.87 11.24
N ARG A 361 27.90 -6.36 12.20
CA ARG A 361 29.23 -6.88 12.56
C ARG A 361 29.24 -7.27 14.05
N PRO A 362 30.21 -8.08 14.50
CA PRO A 362 30.50 -8.22 15.93
C PRO A 362 30.66 -6.84 16.58
N ALA A 363 30.03 -6.65 17.73
CA ALA A 363 30.31 -5.48 18.56
C ALA A 363 31.74 -5.57 19.10
N THR A 364 32.37 -4.42 19.31
CA THR A 364 33.61 -4.35 20.10
C THR A 364 33.31 -4.56 21.58
N ALA A 365 34.33 -4.90 22.38
CA ALA A 365 34.16 -5.06 23.83
C ALA A 365 33.57 -3.80 24.48
N ASP A 366 34.03 -2.62 24.07
CA ASP A 366 33.54 -1.33 24.59
C ASP A 366 32.08 -1.08 24.18
N GLU A 367 31.70 -1.37 22.93
CA GLU A 367 30.31 -1.24 22.47
C GLU A 367 29.35 -2.19 23.19
N ALA A 368 29.82 -3.39 23.54
CA ALA A 368 29.01 -4.41 24.21
C ALA A 368 28.93 -4.24 25.73
N ALA A 369 29.77 -3.38 26.33
CA ALA A 369 29.95 -3.28 27.77
C ALA A 369 28.64 -3.02 28.52
N ASP A 370 27.81 -2.09 28.04
CA ASP A 370 26.55 -1.73 28.69
C ASP A 370 25.53 -2.90 28.68
N ILE A 371 25.47 -3.66 27.58
CA ILE A 371 24.56 -4.81 27.48
C ILE A 371 25.05 -5.94 28.40
N LEU A 372 26.35 -6.21 28.41
CA LEU A 372 26.93 -7.24 29.28
C LEU A 372 26.76 -6.90 30.76
N ALA A 373 26.97 -5.64 31.14
CA ALA A 373 26.74 -5.17 32.52
C ALA A 373 25.26 -5.29 32.91
N ALA A 374 24.33 -4.97 32.00
CA ALA A 374 22.90 -5.13 32.24
C ALA A 374 22.50 -6.61 32.39
N GLU A 375 23.09 -7.50 31.60
CA GLU A 375 22.86 -8.95 31.71
C GLU A 375 23.41 -9.54 33.00
N GLU A 376 24.61 -9.13 33.41
CA GLU A 376 25.21 -9.52 34.68
C GLU A 376 24.36 -9.05 35.87
N ALA A 377 23.91 -7.80 35.86
CA ALA A 377 23.00 -7.27 36.87
C ALA A 377 21.66 -8.04 36.88
N GLN A 378 21.09 -8.34 35.71
CA GLN A 378 19.85 -9.11 35.62
C GLN A 378 20.02 -10.55 36.12
N GLN A 379 21.16 -11.18 35.86
CA GLN A 379 21.47 -12.51 36.35
C GLN A 379 21.63 -12.52 37.87
N LEU A 380 22.36 -11.55 38.42
CA LEU A 380 22.48 -11.35 39.87
C LEU A 380 21.09 -11.17 40.51
N ARG A 381 20.24 -10.30 39.96
CA ARG A 381 18.86 -10.10 40.45
C ARG A 381 18.03 -11.37 40.39
N THR A 382 18.22 -12.18 39.35
CA THR A 382 17.54 -13.48 39.20
C THR A 382 18.00 -14.47 40.28
N GLU A 383 19.30 -14.53 40.55
CA GLU A 383 19.87 -15.37 41.61
C GLU A 383 19.41 -14.93 43.00
N LEU A 384 19.39 -13.62 43.27
CA LEU A 384 18.88 -13.05 44.52
C LEU A 384 17.38 -13.34 44.69
N ALA A 385 16.58 -13.22 43.63
CA ALA A 385 15.16 -13.58 43.65
C ALA A 385 14.94 -15.08 43.90
N ALA A 386 15.76 -15.96 43.31
CA ALA A 386 15.69 -17.40 43.58
C ALA A 386 16.04 -17.73 45.05
N ARG A 387 17.10 -17.09 45.59
CA ARG A 387 17.47 -17.22 47.01
C ARG A 387 16.38 -16.68 47.93
N ARG A 388 15.73 -15.56 47.59
CA ARG A 388 14.57 -14.99 48.31
C ARG A 388 13.44 -16.00 48.44
N ARG A 389 13.02 -16.56 47.31
CA ARG A 389 11.92 -17.55 47.26
C ARG A 389 12.23 -18.73 48.18
N ARG A 390 13.46 -19.24 48.12
CA ARG A 390 13.90 -20.35 48.98
C ARG A 390 13.92 -19.99 50.47
N LEU A 391 14.43 -18.82 50.84
CA LEU A 391 14.73 -18.47 52.23
C LEU A 391 13.60 -17.77 52.99
N PHE A 392 12.68 -17.10 52.29
CA PHE A 392 11.60 -16.32 52.91
C PHE A 392 10.19 -16.81 52.50
N GLU A 393 9.98 -17.21 51.24
CA GLU A 393 8.65 -17.58 50.75
C GLU A 393 8.32 -19.06 50.99
N LEU A 394 9.26 -19.94 50.67
CA LEU A 394 9.10 -21.40 50.66
C LEU A 394 9.72 -22.11 51.87
N CYS A 395 10.08 -21.38 52.92
CA CYS A 395 10.70 -21.94 54.12
C CYS A 395 9.66 -22.43 55.15
N ASP A 396 10.01 -23.48 55.90
CA ASP A 396 9.11 -24.15 56.85
C ASP A 396 9.25 -23.65 58.31
N ASP A 397 10.22 -22.78 58.59
CA ASP A 397 10.55 -22.29 59.94
C ASP A 397 9.93 -20.91 60.25
N GLY A 398 8.95 -20.48 59.45
CA GLY A 398 8.24 -19.22 59.64
C GLY A 398 6.92 -19.38 60.40
N GLU A 399 6.61 -18.40 61.23
CA GLU A 399 5.39 -18.33 62.02
C GLU A 399 4.52 -17.16 61.55
N VAL A 400 3.20 -17.34 61.52
CA VAL A 400 2.24 -16.26 61.26
C VAL A 400 1.59 -15.88 62.59
N PRO A 401 2.07 -14.82 63.28
CA PRO A 401 1.55 -14.45 64.60
C PRO A 401 0.21 -13.72 64.49
N GLU A 402 -0.57 -13.73 65.57
CA GLU A 402 -1.83 -12.97 65.64
C GLU A 402 -1.60 -11.45 65.66
N THR A 403 -0.51 -11.00 66.27
CA THR A 403 -0.13 -9.58 66.35
C THR A 403 1.24 -9.36 65.73
N VAL A 404 1.34 -8.38 64.84
CA VAL A 404 2.55 -8.03 64.10
C VAL A 404 3.11 -6.71 64.65
N ASP A 405 4.38 -6.73 65.05
CA ASP A 405 5.11 -5.55 65.51
C ASP A 405 6.36 -5.35 64.65
N LEU A 406 6.35 -4.26 63.86
CA LEU A 406 7.45 -3.85 62.99
C LEU A 406 8.24 -2.67 63.55
N SER A 407 7.97 -2.22 64.78
CA SER A 407 8.54 -0.97 65.32
C SER A 407 10.07 -0.96 65.40
N GLY A 408 10.72 -2.12 65.52
CA GLY A 408 12.17 -2.30 65.49
C GLY A 408 12.75 -2.72 64.13
N ALA A 409 11.91 -2.97 63.13
CA ALA A 409 12.32 -3.53 61.87
C ALA A 409 12.49 -2.45 60.79
N VAL A 410 13.49 -2.62 59.91
CA VAL A 410 13.76 -1.73 58.78
C VAL A 410 13.39 -2.43 57.48
N GLN A 411 12.63 -1.76 56.61
CA GLN A 411 12.29 -2.29 55.30
C GLN A 411 13.54 -2.42 54.42
N VAL A 412 13.66 -3.56 53.74
CA VAL A 412 14.73 -3.89 52.80
C VAL A 412 14.12 -4.03 51.42
N ASP A 413 14.59 -3.23 50.47
CA ASP A 413 14.21 -3.39 49.07
C ASP A 413 14.88 -4.67 48.50
N PHE A 414 14.11 -5.45 47.76
CA PHE A 414 14.57 -6.67 47.11
C PHE A 414 14.13 -6.76 45.63
N GLY A 415 13.73 -5.64 45.04
CA GLY A 415 13.38 -5.55 43.62
C GLY A 415 12.07 -6.23 43.24
N ALA A 416 11.06 -6.22 44.13
CA ALA A 416 9.70 -6.58 43.75
C ALA A 416 9.20 -5.55 42.70
N ALA A 417 9.15 -5.96 41.43
CA ALA A 417 8.85 -5.04 40.34
C ALA A 417 7.36 -4.72 40.29
N ARG A 418 7.04 -3.42 40.39
CA ARG A 418 5.72 -2.86 40.05
C ARG A 418 5.34 -3.23 38.62
N SER A 419 4.30 -4.03 38.44
CA SER A 419 3.60 -4.04 37.15
C SER A 419 2.90 -2.68 37.00
N LEU A 420 3.23 -1.91 35.96
CA LEU A 420 2.57 -0.62 35.66
C LEU A 420 1.04 -0.72 35.52
N HIS A 421 0.51 -1.94 35.40
CA HIS A 421 -0.90 -2.24 35.24
C HIS A 421 -1.57 -2.81 36.51
N GLN A 422 -0.81 -3.06 37.59
CA GLN A 422 -1.36 -3.54 38.86
C GLN A 422 -1.27 -2.43 39.91
N HIS A 423 -2.42 -2.07 40.48
CA HIS A 423 -2.52 -1.06 41.55
C HIS A 423 -2.34 -1.66 42.95
N TRP A 424 -1.83 -2.88 43.04
CA TRP A 424 -1.73 -3.62 44.31
C TRP A 424 -0.36 -3.37 44.96
N PRO A 425 -0.27 -3.35 46.30
CA PRO A 425 1.00 -3.31 47.03
C PRO A 425 1.93 -4.48 46.64
N ASP A 426 3.24 -4.20 46.62
CA ASP A 426 4.29 -5.21 46.46
C ASP A 426 4.51 -5.97 47.78
N ASP A 427 5.06 -7.19 47.71
CA ASP A 427 5.52 -7.91 48.90
C ASP A 427 6.62 -7.10 49.62
N GLU A 428 6.67 -7.15 50.95
CA GLU A 428 7.64 -6.39 51.74
C GLU A 428 8.53 -7.31 52.60
N LEU A 429 9.76 -6.87 52.83
CA LEU A 429 10.72 -7.51 53.70
C LEU A 429 11.20 -6.50 54.73
N HIS A 430 10.98 -6.78 56.01
CA HIS A 430 11.46 -5.95 57.12
C HIS A 430 12.41 -6.75 57.99
N VAL A 431 13.50 -6.15 58.45
CA VAL A 431 14.54 -6.84 59.21
C VAL A 431 14.84 -6.09 60.51
N ASP A 432 14.75 -6.81 61.62
CA ASP A 432 15.22 -6.37 62.94
C ASP A 432 16.50 -7.16 63.28
N GLU A 433 17.64 -6.50 63.11
CA GLU A 433 18.95 -7.11 63.35
C GLU A 433 19.23 -7.32 64.84
N GLN A 434 18.69 -6.47 65.72
CA GLN A 434 18.89 -6.56 67.16
C GLN A 434 18.12 -7.74 67.73
N ALA A 435 16.88 -7.91 67.30
CA ALA A 435 16.04 -9.04 67.69
C ALA A 435 16.35 -10.32 66.90
N ARG A 436 17.20 -10.25 65.86
CA ARG A 436 17.51 -11.35 64.94
C ARG A 436 16.25 -11.93 64.29
N ILE A 437 15.37 -11.06 63.80
CA ILE A 437 14.09 -11.42 63.18
C ILE A 437 13.99 -10.78 61.80
N ALA A 438 13.41 -11.51 60.84
CA ALA A 438 12.93 -10.97 59.58
C ALA A 438 11.41 -11.16 59.48
N TRP A 439 10.74 -10.17 58.92
CA TRP A 439 9.32 -10.18 58.62
C TRP A 439 9.15 -10.17 57.10
N PHE A 440 8.52 -11.21 56.56
CA PHE A 440 8.15 -11.26 55.15
C PHE A 440 6.63 -11.04 55.04
N LEU A 441 6.23 -9.93 54.44
CA LEU A 441 4.85 -9.51 54.28
C LEU A 441 4.43 -9.82 52.85
N ARG A 442 3.58 -10.84 52.70
CA ARG A 442 3.03 -11.20 51.39
C ARG A 442 1.68 -10.52 51.20
N TYR A 443 1.49 -9.81 50.09
CA TYR A 443 0.20 -9.18 49.80
C TYR A 443 -0.87 -10.27 49.58
N ASN A 444 -1.99 -10.12 50.29
CA ASN A 444 -3.14 -11.04 50.24
C ASN A 444 -4.30 -10.31 49.57
N GLY A 445 -4.40 -10.37 48.23
CA GLY A 445 -5.37 -9.52 47.55
C GLY A 445 -5.65 -9.79 46.08
N ALA A 446 -5.84 -11.06 45.72
CA ALA A 446 -6.66 -11.40 44.56
C ALA A 446 -8.14 -11.50 44.93
N ASP A 447 -9.03 -11.19 43.99
CA ASP A 447 -10.47 -11.43 44.15
C ASP A 447 -10.72 -12.93 44.43
N GLY A 448 -11.34 -13.24 45.57
CA GLY A 448 -11.59 -14.61 46.03
C GLY A 448 -10.65 -15.12 47.12
N ASP A 449 -9.65 -14.34 47.53
CA ASP A 449 -8.77 -14.69 48.66
C ASP A 449 -9.49 -14.56 50.02
N ASP A 450 -9.08 -15.39 50.98
CA ASP A 450 -9.56 -15.32 52.35
C ASP A 450 -8.83 -14.21 53.11
N TRP A 451 -9.46 -13.04 53.17
CA TRP A 451 -8.95 -11.87 53.89
C TRP A 451 -8.82 -12.09 55.40
N SER A 452 -9.42 -13.13 55.97
CA SER A 452 -9.24 -13.46 57.40
C SER A 452 -7.82 -13.92 57.72
N LEU A 453 -7.03 -14.28 56.72
CA LEU A 453 -5.62 -14.67 56.86
C LEU A 453 -4.69 -13.45 57.04
N SER A 454 -5.15 -12.24 56.74
CA SER A 454 -4.33 -11.03 56.88
C SER A 454 -4.18 -10.64 58.35
N ASN A 455 -2.95 -10.57 58.84
CA ASN A 455 -2.60 -10.18 60.21
C ASN A 455 -1.91 -8.80 60.28
N TYR A 456 -1.68 -8.14 59.14
CA TYR A 456 -1.12 -6.80 59.08
C TYR A 456 -1.63 -6.04 57.84
N GLY A 457 -2.69 -5.25 58.00
CA GLY A 457 -3.31 -4.53 56.88
C GLY A 457 -3.77 -5.52 55.79
N PRO A 458 -3.41 -5.32 54.50
CA PRO A 458 -3.71 -6.27 53.43
C PRO A 458 -2.68 -7.41 53.30
N PHE A 459 -1.75 -7.57 54.25
CA PHE A 459 -0.67 -8.54 54.16
C PHE A 459 -0.86 -9.73 55.12
N ILE A 460 -0.31 -10.86 54.70
CA ILE A 460 0.05 -11.98 55.57
C ILE A 460 1.52 -11.81 55.96
N ALA A 461 1.76 -11.30 57.17
CA ALA A 461 3.09 -11.13 57.74
C ALA A 461 3.56 -12.43 58.40
N ARG A 462 4.68 -12.95 57.91
CA ARG A 462 5.37 -14.12 58.44
C ARG A 462 6.63 -13.68 59.18
N ARG A 463 6.75 -14.09 60.44
CA ARG A 463 7.94 -13.91 61.27
C ARG A 463 8.92 -15.06 61.04
N LEU A 464 10.17 -14.74 60.76
CA LEU A 464 11.24 -15.68 60.43
C LEU A 464 12.48 -15.40 61.30
N PRO A 465 13.20 -16.43 61.79
CA PRO A 465 14.48 -16.19 62.44
C PRO A 465 15.50 -15.68 61.41
N LEU A 466 16.24 -14.63 61.76
CA LEU A 466 17.32 -14.11 60.93
C LEU A 466 18.55 -15.01 61.07
N THR A 467 18.61 -16.08 60.28
CA THR A 467 19.78 -16.96 60.17
C THR A 467 20.96 -16.22 59.51
N GLU A 468 22.17 -16.76 59.58
CA GLU A 468 23.33 -16.20 58.88
C GLU A 468 23.09 -16.10 57.37
N GLU A 469 22.48 -17.12 56.77
CA GLU A 469 22.18 -17.14 55.33
C GLU A 469 21.17 -16.05 54.94
N ARG A 470 20.14 -15.83 55.76
CA ARG A 470 19.17 -14.73 55.55
C ARG A 470 19.82 -13.36 55.76
N ALA A 471 20.68 -13.21 56.77
CA ALA A 471 21.42 -11.97 57.00
C ALA A 471 22.35 -11.63 55.83
N HIS A 472 23.05 -12.62 55.26
CA HIS A 472 23.85 -12.43 54.06
C HIS A 472 22.99 -12.03 52.85
N LEU A 473 21.87 -12.70 52.61
CA LEU A 473 20.96 -12.31 51.53
C LEU A 473 20.41 -10.88 51.71
N VAL A 474 20.11 -10.46 52.93
CA VAL A 474 19.69 -9.08 53.23
C VAL A 474 20.82 -8.09 52.94
N ALA A 475 22.07 -8.42 53.27
CA ALA A 475 23.22 -7.59 52.91
C ALA A 475 23.39 -7.50 51.38
N ASP A 476 23.23 -8.61 50.65
CA ASP A 476 23.28 -8.66 49.19
C ASP A 476 22.19 -7.78 48.56
N PHE A 477 20.96 -7.82 49.09
CA PHE A 477 19.87 -6.93 48.66
C PHE A 477 20.18 -5.46 48.88
N ARG A 478 20.72 -5.10 50.04
CA ARG A 478 21.12 -3.72 50.31
C ARG A 478 22.25 -3.29 49.37
N ALA A 479 23.21 -4.15 49.07
CA ALA A 479 24.28 -3.82 48.14
C ALA A 479 23.75 -3.54 46.72
N GLU A 480 22.82 -4.37 46.23
CA GLU A 480 22.23 -4.23 44.89
C GLU A 480 21.23 -3.06 44.79
N TYR A 481 20.39 -2.86 45.82
CA TYR A 481 19.24 -1.94 45.73
C TYR A 481 19.35 -0.66 46.61
N ALA A 482 20.33 -0.52 47.50
CA ALA A 482 20.49 0.71 48.30
C ALA A 482 21.11 1.89 47.51
N SER A 483 21.72 1.60 46.37
CA SER A 483 22.14 2.61 45.40
C SER A 483 20.88 3.05 44.66
N GLY A 484 20.33 4.22 44.97
CA GLY A 484 19.01 4.71 44.50
C GLY A 484 18.83 4.91 42.99
N ASP A 485 19.10 3.90 42.17
CA ASP A 485 18.63 3.78 40.80
C ASP A 485 17.19 3.26 40.83
N ALA A 486 16.27 4.14 41.24
CA ALA A 486 14.91 4.02 40.76
C ALA A 486 15.00 3.92 39.22
N PRO A 487 14.44 2.87 38.58
CA PRO A 487 14.60 2.68 37.15
C PRO A 487 14.16 3.96 36.44
N ALA A 488 15.07 4.57 35.69
CA ALA A 488 14.78 5.74 34.88
C ALA A 488 13.58 5.38 33.98
N ALA A 489 12.44 6.02 34.26
CA ALA A 489 11.27 5.89 33.39
C ALA A 489 11.71 6.21 31.96
N PRO A 490 11.34 5.39 30.95
CA PRO A 490 11.72 5.66 29.57
C PRO A 490 11.22 7.05 29.18
N SER A 491 12.15 7.97 28.96
CA SER A 491 11.85 9.33 28.51
C SER A 491 11.29 9.26 27.09
N GLY A 492 9.97 9.16 26.94
CA GLY A 492 9.40 8.89 25.63
C GLY A 492 7.89 8.96 25.49
N ALA A 493 7.16 9.71 26.31
CA ALA A 493 5.78 10.11 25.97
C ALA A 493 5.37 11.36 26.73
N ARG A 494 5.39 12.52 26.06
CA ARG A 494 4.62 13.69 26.50
C ARG A 494 3.13 13.36 26.34
N CYS A 495 2.53 12.72 27.36
CA CYS A 495 1.09 12.71 27.51
C CYS A 495 0.64 14.11 27.93
N ARG A 496 -0.04 14.81 27.02
CA ARG A 496 -0.78 16.04 27.32
C ARG A 496 -1.76 15.75 28.46
N ALA A 497 -1.75 16.62 29.47
CA ALA A 497 -2.69 16.60 30.58
C ALA A 497 -4.14 16.54 30.06
N ALA A 498 -4.89 15.55 30.54
CA ALA A 498 -6.33 15.51 30.40
C ALA A 498 -6.95 16.52 31.39
N THR A 499 -7.65 17.50 30.84
CA THR A 499 -8.50 18.45 31.58
C THR A 499 -9.60 17.67 32.31
N PRO A 500 -9.91 17.96 33.60
CA PRO A 500 -10.98 17.26 34.31
C PRO A 500 -12.36 17.62 33.74
N ALA A 501 -13.22 16.60 33.66
CA ALA A 501 -14.59 16.68 33.18
C ALA A 501 -15.45 17.62 34.05
N ARG A 502 -16.20 18.49 33.37
CA ARG A 502 -17.22 19.37 33.96
C ARG A 502 -18.58 18.65 33.99
N PRO A 503 -19.45 18.86 34.99
CA PRO A 503 -20.73 18.17 35.07
C PRO A 503 -21.75 18.71 34.06
N ALA A 504 -22.68 17.83 33.68
CA ALA A 504 -23.71 18.04 32.68
C ALA A 504 -24.65 19.22 33.00
N GLY A 505 -24.85 20.09 32.02
CA GLY A 505 -25.87 21.15 31.99
C GLY A 505 -26.68 21.09 30.67
N PRO A 506 -27.91 21.64 30.66
CA PRO A 506 -28.98 21.26 29.74
C PRO A 506 -28.85 21.86 28.33
N PRO A 507 -29.66 21.39 27.35
CA PRO A 507 -29.44 21.65 25.93
C PRO A 507 -30.09 22.96 25.50
N ASN A 508 -29.34 23.86 24.86
CA ASN A 508 -29.85 24.61 23.71
C ASN A 508 -28.81 25.51 23.03
N ALA A 509 -29.13 25.78 21.76
CA ALA A 509 -28.71 26.90 20.92
C ALA A 509 -27.35 26.80 20.19
N SER A 510 -27.49 26.43 18.92
CA SER A 510 -26.65 26.76 17.76
C SER A 510 -25.80 28.03 17.91
N ALA A 511 -24.50 27.90 17.63
CA ALA A 511 -23.60 29.02 17.38
C ALA A 511 -22.96 28.90 15.97
N PRO A 512 -22.70 30.03 15.30
CA PRO A 512 -22.46 30.09 13.85
C PRO A 512 -20.99 29.85 13.47
N SER A 513 -20.79 29.43 12.22
CA SER A 513 -19.48 29.20 11.60
C SER A 513 -18.61 30.46 11.55
N PRO A 514 -17.28 30.34 11.71
CA PRO A 514 -16.36 31.47 11.62
C PRO A 514 -16.21 31.97 10.17
N PRO A 515 -15.98 33.28 9.97
CA PRO A 515 -15.83 33.86 8.64
C PRO A 515 -14.48 33.50 7.99
N ALA A 516 -14.50 33.38 6.66
CA ALA A 516 -13.33 33.16 5.83
C ALA A 516 -12.37 34.36 5.84
N PRO A 517 -11.05 34.15 5.70
CA PRO A 517 -10.07 35.24 5.64
C PRO A 517 -10.13 36.01 4.30
N PRO A 518 -9.86 37.33 4.30
CA PRO A 518 -9.96 38.14 3.10
C PRO A 518 -8.76 37.98 2.14
N SER A 519 -9.09 38.01 0.85
CA SER A 519 -8.16 38.05 -0.28
C SER A 519 -7.37 39.36 -0.33
N ALA A 520 -6.04 39.27 -0.46
CA ALA A 520 -5.19 40.42 -0.74
C ALA A 520 -5.03 40.62 -2.26
N MET A 521 -5.26 41.86 -2.71
CA MET A 521 -4.93 42.37 -4.04
C MET A 521 -3.45 42.83 -4.14
N PRO A 522 -2.87 42.92 -5.35
CA PRO A 522 -1.52 43.43 -5.64
C PRO A 522 -1.58 44.96 -5.94
N PRO A 523 -0.58 45.67 -6.53
CA PRO A 523 0.85 45.41 -6.80
C PRO A 523 1.79 46.56 -6.35
N ALA A 524 3.10 46.43 -6.57
CA ALA A 524 3.96 47.57 -6.96
C ALA A 524 5.19 47.06 -7.73
N THR A 525 5.22 47.38 -9.02
CA THR A 525 6.41 47.33 -9.89
C THR A 525 7.24 48.60 -9.68
N PRO A 526 8.57 48.57 -9.84
CA PRO A 526 9.34 49.75 -10.23
C PRO A 526 9.13 50.15 -11.69
#